data_AF-A0A7V3U1K1-F1
#
_entry.id   AF-A0A7V3U1K1-F1
#
_cell.length_a   1.000
_cell.length_b   1.000
_cell.length_c   1.000
_cell.angle_alpha   90.00
_cell.angle_beta   90.00
_cell.angle_gamma   90.00
#
_symmetry.space_group_name_H-M   'P 1'
#
loop_
_entity.id
_entity.type
_entity.pdbx_description
1 polymer ?
#
loop_
_entity_poly.entity_id
_entity_poly.type
_entity_poly.pdbx_seq_one_letter_code
_entity_poly.pdbx_strand_id
1 'polypeptide(L)'
;MKGIFAIFAAAPFAATAGTFTPPKGCTAYLTVQLSSCRVEQHWTCADDPEGEHWALTIDADGPSYLQHLDREFRWLENSPLPGDYKRILRQPEADPNSMTELLEKGRDDFDFEQSVLRDSKPIAAEHITGYDKLTGTKVRIDGEDLLVTEFEFTVESGLDGQTSRTYGN
;
A
#
# COMPACT_ATOMS: atom_id res chain seq x y z
N MET A 1 6.20 -55.80 -25.34
CA MET A 1 6.24 -54.49 -26.05
C MET A 1 6.96 -53.49 -25.15
N LYS A 2 7.79 -52.59 -25.69
CA LYS A 2 8.52 -51.60 -24.88
C LYS A 2 7.69 -50.32 -24.76
N GLY A 3 7.19 -50.01 -23.57
CA GLY A 3 6.62 -48.69 -23.27
C GLY A 3 7.73 -47.70 -22.92
N ILE A 4 7.75 -46.54 -23.56
CA ILE A 4 8.70 -45.46 -23.24
C ILE A 4 8.03 -44.53 -22.23
N PHE A 5 8.64 -44.37 -21.06
CA PHE A 5 8.18 -43.43 -20.04
C PHE A 5 8.82 -42.06 -20.31
N ALA A 6 8.05 -41.10 -20.82
CA ALA A 6 8.53 -39.76 -21.09
C ALA A 6 8.47 -38.91 -19.81
N ILE A 7 9.61 -38.76 -19.13
CA ILE A 7 9.73 -37.86 -17.97
C ILE A 7 9.80 -36.43 -18.50
N PHE A 8 8.71 -35.68 -18.36
CA PHE A 8 8.72 -34.23 -18.55
C PHE A 8 9.51 -33.58 -17.40
N ALA A 9 10.76 -33.22 -17.67
CA ALA A 9 11.55 -32.41 -16.76
C ALA A 9 11.00 -30.98 -16.78
N ALA A 10 10.18 -30.63 -15.79
CA ALA A 10 9.80 -29.25 -15.53
C ALA A 10 11.04 -28.47 -15.09
N ALA A 11 11.72 -27.84 -16.03
CA ALA A 11 12.82 -26.94 -15.72
C ALA A 11 12.28 -25.78 -14.87
N PRO A 12 12.90 -25.45 -13.73
CA PRO A 12 12.49 -24.28 -12.97
C PRO A 12 12.77 -23.04 -13.81
N PHE A 13 11.71 -22.37 -14.27
CA PHE A 13 11.81 -21.00 -14.71
C PHE A 13 12.17 -20.15 -13.49
N ALA A 14 13.47 -19.95 -13.30
CA ALA A 14 13.97 -18.89 -12.45
C ALA A 14 13.52 -17.57 -13.07
N ALA A 15 12.35 -17.08 -12.64
CA ALA A 15 11.86 -15.77 -13.04
C ALA A 15 12.91 -14.74 -12.62
N THR A 16 13.60 -14.16 -13.59
CA THR A 16 14.52 -13.07 -13.36
C THR A 16 13.69 -11.86 -12.94
N ALA A 17 13.51 -11.69 -11.63
CA ALA A 17 12.87 -10.51 -11.07
C ALA A 17 13.58 -9.28 -11.65
N GLY A 18 12.84 -8.51 -12.47
CA GLY A 18 13.39 -7.31 -13.07
C GLY A 18 13.78 -6.35 -11.96
N THR A 19 15.04 -5.91 -11.94
CA THR A 19 15.51 -4.94 -10.94
C THR A 19 14.72 -3.65 -11.11
N PHE A 20 13.79 -3.40 -10.19
CA PHE A 20 13.01 -2.17 -10.17
C PHE A 20 13.99 -0.99 -10.07
N THR A 21 13.93 -0.11 -11.08
CA THR A 21 14.71 1.12 -11.10
C THR A 21 13.78 2.23 -10.61
N PRO A 22 13.98 2.78 -9.40
CA PRO A 22 13.17 3.90 -8.92
C PRO A 22 13.49 5.18 -9.73
N PRO A 23 12.74 6.27 -9.55
CA PRO A 23 13.02 7.54 -10.22
C PRO A 23 14.44 8.05 -9.96
N LYS A 24 14.99 8.86 -10.87
CA LYS A 24 16.34 9.43 -10.72
C LYS A 24 16.40 10.33 -9.48
N GLY A 25 17.28 10.01 -8.54
CA GLY A 25 17.39 10.67 -7.23
C GLY A 25 16.86 9.82 -6.08
N CYS A 26 16.24 8.68 -6.40
CA CYS A 26 15.62 7.79 -5.43
C CYS A 26 16.37 6.45 -5.28
N THR A 27 16.20 5.81 -4.12
CA THR A 27 16.84 4.54 -3.75
C THR A 27 15.78 3.55 -3.27
N ALA A 28 15.64 2.43 -3.98
CA ALA A 28 14.76 1.34 -3.57
C ALA A 28 15.39 0.57 -2.40
N TYR A 29 14.59 0.23 -1.38
CA TYR A 29 15.07 -0.41 -0.16
C TYR A 29 14.33 -1.71 0.19
N LEU A 30 13.13 -1.93 -0.33
CA LEU A 30 12.32 -3.12 -0.07
C LEU A 30 11.49 -3.50 -1.30
N THR A 31 11.36 -4.81 -1.53
CA THR A 31 10.39 -5.42 -2.44
C THR A 31 9.56 -6.42 -1.65
N VAL A 32 8.24 -6.32 -1.71
CA VAL A 32 7.30 -7.24 -1.04
C VAL A 32 6.55 -8.07 -2.09
N GLN A 33 6.52 -9.39 -1.94
CA GLN A 33 5.66 -10.28 -2.73
C GLN A 33 4.40 -10.58 -1.92
N LEU A 34 3.27 -10.00 -2.32
CA LEU A 34 1.98 -10.21 -1.66
C LEU A 34 1.39 -11.56 -2.08
N SER A 35 0.61 -12.16 -1.17
CA SER A 35 -0.12 -13.42 -1.39
C SER A 35 -1.12 -13.36 -2.56
N SER A 36 -1.57 -12.16 -2.92
CA SER A 36 -2.45 -11.86 -4.06
C SER A 36 -1.75 -11.83 -5.43
N CYS A 37 -0.54 -12.40 -5.52
CA CYS A 37 0.33 -12.34 -6.71
C CYS A 37 0.70 -10.91 -7.16
N ARG A 38 0.56 -9.92 -6.27
CA ARG A 38 1.01 -8.53 -6.47
C ARG A 38 2.42 -8.34 -5.90
N VAL A 39 3.19 -7.41 -6.46
CA VAL A 39 4.51 -7.01 -5.98
C VAL A 39 4.47 -5.55 -5.60
N GLU A 40 4.95 -5.20 -4.41
CA GLU A 40 5.14 -3.82 -3.98
C GLU A 40 6.63 -3.47 -3.94
N GLN A 41 6.95 -2.30 -4.49
CA GLN A 41 8.31 -1.75 -4.56
C GLN A 41 8.36 -0.47 -3.73
N HIS A 42 9.28 -0.39 -2.77
CA HIS A 42 9.41 0.76 -1.87
C HIS A 42 10.74 1.48 -2.06
N TRP A 43 10.68 2.82 -2.08
CA TRP A 43 11.86 3.68 -2.21
C TRP A 43 11.72 5.00 -1.44
N THR A 44 12.84 5.63 -1.15
CA THR A 44 12.92 7.04 -0.70
C THR A 44 13.61 7.88 -1.78
N CYS A 45 13.40 9.19 -1.80
CA CYS A 45 14.11 10.11 -2.70
C CYS A 45 14.93 11.14 -1.91
N ALA A 46 16.09 11.54 -2.46
CA ALA A 46 17.03 12.42 -1.78
C ALA A 46 16.56 13.89 -1.65
N ASP A 47 15.50 14.26 -2.40
CA ASP A 47 14.89 15.59 -2.39
C ASP A 47 13.57 15.62 -1.56
N ASP A 48 13.09 14.47 -1.06
CA ASP A 48 11.88 14.35 -0.24
C ASP A 48 12.19 14.58 1.28
N PRO A 49 11.21 14.97 2.11
CA PRO A 49 11.38 15.13 3.56
C PRO A 49 11.80 13.84 4.31
N GLU A 50 12.47 14.00 5.46
CA GLU A 50 12.98 12.87 6.24
C GLU A 50 11.84 11.99 6.80
N GLY A 51 11.82 10.73 6.37
CA GLY A 51 10.79 9.74 6.71
C GLY A 51 9.68 9.60 5.65
N GLU A 52 9.64 10.50 4.66
CA GLU A 52 8.75 10.33 3.51
C GLU A 52 9.31 9.29 2.53
N HIS A 53 8.41 8.44 2.03
CA HIS A 53 8.73 7.28 1.21
C HIS A 53 7.57 6.93 0.28
N TRP A 54 7.86 6.14 -0.74
CA TRP A 54 6.92 5.77 -1.79
C TRP A 54 6.73 4.27 -1.88
N ALA A 55 5.53 3.84 -2.30
CA ALA A 55 5.22 2.46 -2.64
C ALA A 55 4.54 2.37 -4.02
N LEU A 56 4.95 1.40 -4.84
CA LEU A 56 4.30 1.07 -6.12
C LEU A 56 3.80 -0.37 -6.09
N THR A 57 2.48 -0.55 -6.09
CA THR A 57 1.83 -1.84 -6.29
C THR A 57 1.79 -2.19 -7.77
N ILE A 58 2.25 -3.39 -8.11
CA ILE A 58 2.28 -3.97 -9.45
C ILE A 58 1.52 -5.29 -9.40
N ASP A 59 0.63 -5.52 -10.36
CA ASP A 59 -0.12 -6.76 -10.54
C ASP A 59 0.15 -7.40 -11.93
N ALA A 60 -0.76 -8.27 -12.38
CA ALA A 60 -0.61 -9.00 -13.64
C ALA A 60 -0.78 -8.12 -14.89
N ASP A 61 -1.51 -7.00 -14.81
CA ASP A 61 -1.74 -6.07 -15.91
C ASP A 61 -0.74 -4.90 -15.89
N GLY A 62 -0.16 -4.59 -14.73
CA GLY A 62 0.98 -3.67 -14.60
C GLY A 62 1.01 -2.91 -13.27
N PRO A 63 1.63 -1.72 -13.22
CA PRO A 63 1.55 -0.83 -12.07
C PRO A 63 0.12 -0.30 -11.91
N SER A 64 -0.52 -0.58 -10.77
CA SER A 64 -1.94 -0.28 -10.52
C SER A 64 -2.19 0.66 -9.33
N TYR A 65 -1.21 0.89 -8.46
CA TYR A 65 -1.32 1.87 -7.38
C TYR A 65 0.04 2.49 -7.02
N LEU A 66 0.09 3.80 -6.85
CA LEU A 66 1.27 4.54 -6.36
C LEU A 66 0.87 5.31 -5.10
N GLN A 67 1.68 5.21 -4.05
CA GLN A 67 1.46 5.89 -2.77
C GLN A 67 2.66 6.72 -2.38
N HIS A 68 2.40 7.89 -1.76
CA HIS A 68 3.38 8.67 -1.01
C HIS A 68 2.98 8.67 0.47
N LEU A 69 3.92 8.34 1.33
CA LEU A 69 3.72 7.92 2.71
C LEU A 69 4.71 8.65 3.62
N ASP A 70 4.30 9.06 4.82
CA ASP A 70 5.22 9.57 5.84
C ASP A 70 5.72 8.47 6.80
N ARG A 71 6.51 8.84 7.82
CA ARG A 71 7.11 7.89 8.76
C ARG A 71 6.07 7.12 9.61
N GLU A 72 4.88 7.67 9.80
CA GLU A 72 3.78 7.02 10.52
C GLU A 72 2.86 6.25 9.54
N PHE A 73 3.26 6.12 8.27
CA PHE A 73 2.52 5.55 7.14
C PHE A 73 1.23 6.32 6.78
N ARG A 74 1.15 7.62 7.10
CA ARG A 74 0.02 8.47 6.66
C ARG A 74 0.01 8.66 5.16
N TRP A 75 -1.16 8.52 4.54
CA TRP A 75 -1.33 8.56 3.08
C TRP A 75 -1.31 9.99 2.52
N LEU A 76 -0.12 10.58 2.41
CA LEU A 76 0.09 11.93 1.88
C LEU A 76 -0.48 12.09 0.46
N GLU A 77 -0.20 11.12 -0.41
CA GLU A 77 -0.81 10.99 -1.74
C GLU A 77 -1.14 9.53 -2.06
N ASN A 78 -2.31 9.27 -2.63
CA ASN A 78 -2.68 8.00 -3.25
C ASN A 78 -3.06 8.22 -4.72
N SER A 79 -2.42 7.52 -5.64
CA SER A 79 -2.62 7.63 -7.10
C SER A 79 -2.97 6.25 -7.70
N PRO A 80 -4.24 5.96 -8.02
CA PRO A 80 -4.62 4.78 -8.79
C PRO A 80 -4.05 4.83 -10.21
N LEU A 81 -3.56 3.70 -10.73
CA LEU A 81 -2.91 3.61 -12.04
C LEU A 81 -3.58 2.55 -12.94
N PRO A 82 -3.53 2.72 -14.28
CA PRO A 82 -3.19 3.96 -14.99
C PRO A 82 -4.34 4.97 -14.88
N GLY A 83 -4.05 6.23 -14.56
CA GLY A 83 -5.12 7.21 -14.37
C GLY A 83 -4.68 8.66 -14.18
N ASP A 84 -5.68 9.53 -14.29
CA ASP A 84 -5.64 11.00 -14.13
C ASP A 84 -6.30 11.45 -12.80
N TYR A 85 -6.50 10.51 -11.86
CA TYR A 85 -7.07 10.69 -10.52
C TYR A 85 -6.01 10.61 -9.43
N LYS A 86 -6.19 11.41 -8.36
CA LYS A 86 -5.39 11.33 -7.13
C LYS A 86 -6.23 11.61 -5.89
N ARG A 87 -5.77 11.14 -4.73
CA ARG A 87 -6.20 11.59 -3.40
C ARG A 87 -5.00 12.21 -2.69
N ILE A 88 -5.20 13.36 -2.04
CA ILE A 88 -4.17 14.08 -1.29
C ILE A 88 -4.68 14.35 0.12
N LEU A 89 -3.90 14.02 1.15
CA LEU A 89 -4.23 14.26 2.56
C LEU A 89 -4.55 15.74 2.83
N ARG A 90 -5.60 16.01 3.60
CA ARG A 90 -5.87 17.34 4.16
C ARG A 90 -5.29 17.41 5.57
N GLN A 91 -4.61 18.51 5.85
CA GLN A 91 -3.97 18.76 7.14
C GLN A 91 -4.40 20.13 7.71
N PRO A 92 -4.55 20.26 9.04
CA PRO A 92 -4.43 19.18 10.04
C PRO A 92 -5.60 18.18 9.96
N GLU A 93 -5.29 16.93 10.23
CA GLU A 93 -6.25 15.86 10.48
C GLU A 93 -7.03 16.09 11.80
N ALA A 94 -8.17 15.42 11.99
CA ALA A 94 -8.89 15.44 13.26
C ALA A 94 -8.29 14.42 14.24
N ASP A 95 -7.97 13.23 13.74
CA ASP A 95 -7.13 12.22 14.40
C ASP A 95 -6.25 11.51 13.34
N PRO A 96 -4.93 11.78 13.27
CA PRO A 96 -4.07 11.24 12.23
C PRO A 96 -3.69 9.78 12.50
N ASN A 97 -3.76 8.92 11.47
CA ASN A 97 -3.32 7.52 11.62
C ASN A 97 -1.84 7.43 12.06
N SER A 98 -1.55 6.51 12.97
CA SER A 98 -0.31 6.50 13.75
C SER A 98 0.24 5.08 13.93
N MET A 99 1.25 4.74 13.11
CA MET A 99 2.02 3.51 13.29
C MET A 99 2.63 3.40 14.70
N THR A 100 3.06 4.53 15.28
CA THR A 100 3.55 4.58 16.67
C THR A 100 2.47 4.17 17.68
N GLU A 101 1.25 4.72 17.58
CA GLU A 101 0.12 4.37 18.44
C GLU A 101 -0.24 2.88 18.33
N LEU A 102 -0.36 2.39 17.08
CA LEU A 102 -0.68 1.00 16.78
C LEU A 102 0.32 0.01 17.40
N LEU A 103 1.62 0.32 17.34
CA LEU A 103 2.69 -0.53 17.87
C LEU A 103 2.82 -0.44 19.40
N GLU A 104 2.57 0.72 20.01
CA GLU A 104 2.64 0.90 21.47
C GLU A 104 1.40 0.35 22.20
N LYS A 105 0.20 0.60 21.66
CA LYS A 105 -1.09 0.33 22.34
C LYS A 105 -1.80 -0.91 21.78
N GLY A 106 -1.41 -1.38 20.60
CA GLY A 106 -2.07 -2.47 19.89
C GLY A 106 -3.33 -2.05 19.14
N ARG A 107 -3.65 -0.76 19.08
CA ARG A 107 -4.76 -0.15 18.33
C ARG A 107 -4.43 1.29 18.00
N ASP A 108 -4.87 1.73 16.84
CA ASP A 108 -4.91 3.11 16.36
C ASP A 108 -6.33 3.39 15.85
N ASP A 109 -6.92 4.53 16.21
CA ASP A 109 -8.22 5.02 15.71
C ASP A 109 -7.93 6.31 14.92
N PHE A 110 -8.62 6.56 13.80
CA PHE A 110 -8.31 7.69 12.92
C PHE A 110 -9.55 8.40 12.33
N ASP A 111 -9.40 9.70 12.09
CA ASP A 111 -10.39 10.61 11.50
C ASP A 111 -9.66 11.67 10.64
N PHE A 112 -9.73 11.54 9.32
CA PHE A 112 -9.06 12.43 8.37
C PHE A 112 -9.85 12.65 7.08
N GLU A 113 -9.55 13.73 6.36
CA GLU A 113 -10.08 13.98 5.02
C GLU A 113 -9.01 13.83 3.95
N GLN A 114 -9.42 13.40 2.75
CA GLN A 114 -8.61 13.51 1.54
C GLN A 114 -9.30 14.39 0.48
N SER A 115 -8.51 15.18 -0.24
CA SER A 115 -8.97 15.88 -1.44
C SER A 115 -8.94 14.91 -2.62
N VAL A 116 -10.07 14.68 -3.27
CA VAL A 116 -10.10 13.92 -4.53
C VAL A 116 -9.82 14.88 -5.69
N LEU A 117 -8.78 14.59 -6.46
CA LEU A 117 -8.35 15.35 -7.62
C LEU A 117 -8.55 14.56 -8.91
N ARG A 118 -8.86 15.28 -9.99
CA ARG A 118 -8.82 14.80 -11.38
C ARG A 118 -8.18 15.86 -12.26
N ASP A 119 -7.29 15.49 -13.19
CA ASP A 119 -6.55 16.44 -14.04
C ASP A 119 -5.83 17.53 -13.21
N SER A 120 -5.27 17.12 -12.07
CA SER A 120 -4.65 17.98 -11.03
C SER A 120 -5.56 19.09 -10.46
N LYS A 121 -6.89 18.93 -10.52
CA LYS A 121 -7.88 19.87 -9.94
C LYS A 121 -8.73 19.15 -8.89
N PRO A 122 -8.96 19.73 -7.71
CA PRO A 122 -9.91 19.19 -6.74
C PRO A 122 -11.32 19.09 -7.34
N ILE A 123 -11.96 17.94 -7.17
CA ILE A 123 -13.34 17.68 -7.57
C ILE A 123 -14.25 17.32 -6.39
N ALA A 124 -13.69 16.82 -5.28
CA ALA A 124 -14.44 16.52 -4.05
C ALA A 124 -13.53 16.43 -2.80
N ALA A 125 -14.18 16.16 -1.67
CA ALA A 125 -13.58 15.58 -0.48
C ALA A 125 -13.98 14.10 -0.36
N GLU A 126 -13.18 13.33 0.34
CA GLU A 126 -13.60 12.10 1.02
C GLU A 126 -13.29 12.29 2.51
N HIS A 127 -14.21 11.89 3.39
CA HIS A 127 -13.98 11.80 4.84
C HIS A 127 -13.78 10.33 5.22
N ILE A 128 -12.72 10.03 5.97
CA ILE A 128 -12.31 8.68 6.33
C ILE A 128 -12.26 8.58 7.85
N THR A 129 -13.01 7.61 8.39
CA THR A 129 -12.99 7.26 9.82
C THR A 129 -12.81 5.76 10.00
N GLY A 130 -12.01 5.33 10.97
CA GLY A 130 -11.70 3.92 11.12
C GLY A 130 -10.71 3.60 12.22
N TYR A 131 -10.16 2.38 12.15
CA TYR A 131 -9.11 1.91 13.03
C TYR A 131 -8.22 0.85 12.38
N ASP A 132 -6.99 0.76 12.88
CA ASP A 132 -6.10 -0.39 12.77
C ASP A 132 -5.92 -1.04 14.15
N LYS A 133 -5.71 -2.35 14.21
CA LYS A 133 -5.58 -3.08 15.48
C LYS A 133 -4.68 -4.30 15.34
N LEU A 134 -3.76 -4.49 16.28
CA LEU A 134 -2.98 -5.73 16.36
C LEU A 134 -3.87 -6.87 16.88
N THR A 135 -3.94 -7.97 16.14
CA THR A 135 -4.68 -9.20 16.53
C THR A 135 -3.97 -9.98 17.66
N GLY A 136 -2.73 -9.62 17.99
CA GLY A 136 -1.83 -10.41 18.85
C GLY A 136 -1.19 -11.62 18.14
N THR A 137 -1.60 -11.93 16.91
CA THR A 137 -0.99 -13.00 16.09
C THR A 137 0.31 -12.53 15.45
N LYS A 138 1.27 -13.44 15.31
CA LYS A 138 2.51 -13.23 14.56
C LYS A 138 2.66 -14.28 13.46
N VAL A 139 3.19 -13.88 12.31
CA VAL A 139 3.55 -14.77 11.20
C VAL A 139 5.02 -14.58 10.87
N ARG A 140 5.76 -15.69 10.72
CA ARG A 140 7.19 -15.69 10.41
C ARG A 140 7.38 -15.80 8.90
N ILE A 141 7.94 -14.78 8.25
CA ILE A 141 8.29 -14.79 6.81
C ILE A 141 9.79 -14.48 6.67
N ASP A 142 10.52 -15.34 5.94
CA ASP A 142 11.96 -15.25 5.60
C ASP A 142 12.96 -14.99 6.74
N GLY A 143 12.50 -15.04 7.99
CA GLY A 143 13.29 -14.78 9.19
C GLY A 143 12.62 -13.82 10.17
N GLU A 144 11.72 -12.96 9.69
CA GLU A 144 11.13 -11.85 10.45
C GLU A 144 9.74 -12.16 11.01
N ASP A 145 9.45 -11.68 12.22
CA ASP A 145 8.12 -11.74 12.83
C ASP A 145 7.26 -10.56 12.36
N LEU A 146 6.34 -10.82 11.43
CA LEU A 146 5.32 -9.87 11.04
C LEU A 146 4.17 -9.90 12.07
N LEU A 147 3.75 -8.72 12.52
CA LEU A 147 2.58 -8.55 13.39
C LEU A 147 1.32 -8.52 12.51
N VAL A 148 0.31 -9.31 12.86
CA VAL A 148 -0.92 -9.40 12.08
C VAL A 148 -1.94 -8.36 12.58
N THR A 149 -2.31 -7.42 11.71
CA THR A 149 -3.35 -6.42 11.94
C THR A 149 -4.74 -6.91 11.52
N GLU A 150 -5.78 -6.35 12.13
CA GLU A 150 -7.14 -6.29 11.60
C GLU A 150 -7.53 -4.82 11.50
N PHE A 151 -8.29 -4.45 10.46
CA PHE A 151 -8.67 -3.06 10.20
C PHE A 151 -10.16 -2.94 9.88
N GLU A 152 -10.72 -1.75 10.14
CA GLU A 152 -11.99 -1.33 9.58
C GLU A 152 -11.98 0.18 9.34
N PHE A 153 -12.42 0.63 8.15
CA PHE A 153 -12.67 2.04 7.88
C PHE A 153 -13.93 2.27 7.05
N THR A 154 -14.48 3.46 7.20
CA THR A 154 -15.59 4.02 6.43
C THR A 154 -15.08 5.19 5.61
N VAL A 155 -15.51 5.29 4.34
CA VAL A 155 -15.24 6.44 3.47
C VAL A 155 -16.58 7.06 3.05
N GLU A 156 -16.78 8.34 3.40
CA GLU A 156 -17.90 9.15 2.93
C GLU A 156 -17.47 10.00 1.73
N SER A 157 -18.05 9.72 0.57
CA SER A 157 -17.71 10.34 -0.71
C SER A 157 -18.46 11.66 -0.93
N GLY A 158 -17.72 12.77 -1.02
CA GLY A 158 -18.25 14.07 -1.42
C GLY A 158 -18.53 14.23 -2.91
N LEU A 159 -18.30 13.19 -3.74
CA LEU A 159 -18.66 13.21 -5.17
C LEU A 159 -20.16 12.96 -5.41
N ASP A 160 -20.72 12.02 -4.63
CA ASP A 160 -22.02 11.41 -4.88
C ASP A 160 -22.82 11.10 -3.59
N GLY A 161 -22.24 11.36 -2.42
CA GLY A 161 -22.87 11.09 -1.12
C GLY A 161 -22.89 9.60 -0.76
N GLN A 162 -22.10 8.75 -1.42
CA GLN A 162 -22.01 7.34 -1.05
C GLN A 162 -21.10 7.13 0.16
N THR A 163 -21.57 6.33 1.11
CA THR A 163 -20.75 5.78 2.20
C THR A 163 -20.34 4.35 1.85
N SER A 164 -19.04 4.08 1.89
CA SER A 164 -18.48 2.72 1.75
C SER A 164 -17.78 2.30 3.04
N ARG A 165 -17.79 1.00 3.36
CA ARG A 165 -17.14 0.45 4.56
C ARG A 165 -16.31 -0.78 4.19
N THR A 166 -15.05 -0.78 4.60
CA THR A 166 -14.06 -1.81 4.28
C THR A 166 -13.47 -2.35 5.57
N TYR A 167 -13.26 -3.66 5.65
CA TYR A 167 -12.63 -4.33 6.79
C TYR A 167 -11.80 -5.52 6.31
N GLY A 168 -10.78 -5.92 7.07
CA GLY A 168 -9.89 -6.99 6.64
C GLY A 168 -8.82 -7.40 7.67
N ASN A 169 -7.98 -8.34 7.23
CA ASN A 169 -6.88 -9.01 7.93
C ASN A 169 -5.92 -9.59 6.88
#